data_AF-A0A343VRU2-F1
#
_entry.id   AF-A0A343VRU2-F1
#
_cell.length_a   1.000
_cell.length_b   1.000
_cell.length_c   1.000
_cell.angle_alpha   90.00
_cell.angle_beta   90.00
_cell.angle_gamma   90.00
#
_symmetry.space_group_name_H-M   'P 1'
#
loop_
_entity.id
_entity.type
_entity.pdbx_description
1 polymer ?
#
loop_
_entity_poly.entity_id
_entity_poly.type
_entity_poly.pdbx_seq_one_letter_code
_entity_poly.pdbx_strand_id
1 'polypeptide(L)'
;MTAAVDESVREEVRAVADLVGTQGFPSGAAMATVIGSGGPATGWLVLEPVVGRERRCALVTLGGDVAVVGLVSEVMVCGTPVPAPYPLPRWGAELARLEWALQTARLEADRSATALTTETERWDRLIEDAASEATSRGYCREFDAIMEALGLPGRERDFYVEGTITLNVRARVTARNTEDAKDRIGDSELIEVVEDMTASEMMNALSTWDVSDVEEAD
;
A
#
# COMPACT_ATOMS: atom_id res chain seq x y z
N MET A 1 42.91 -28.60 -17.76
CA MET A 1 41.72 -29.44 -17.64
C MET A 1 40.60 -28.53 -17.17
N THR A 2 40.06 -27.76 -18.10
CA THR A 2 39.00 -26.77 -17.90
C THR A 2 37.69 -27.47 -18.16
N ALA A 3 36.85 -27.59 -17.13
CA ALA A 3 35.53 -28.15 -17.24
C ALA A 3 34.74 -27.33 -18.27
N ALA A 4 34.34 -27.99 -19.36
CA ALA A 4 33.38 -27.47 -20.30
C ALA A 4 32.07 -27.27 -19.53
N VAL A 5 31.75 -26.01 -19.23
CA VAL A 5 30.40 -25.62 -18.82
C VAL A 5 29.56 -25.80 -20.07
N ASP A 6 28.76 -26.87 -20.04
CA ASP A 6 27.86 -27.26 -21.12
C ASP A 6 26.82 -26.13 -21.32
N GLU A 7 27.04 -25.34 -22.37
CA GLU A 7 26.24 -24.19 -22.80
C GLU A 7 24.92 -24.63 -23.49
N SER A 8 24.47 -25.87 -23.25
CA SER A 8 23.46 -26.60 -24.03
C SER A 8 22.00 -26.49 -23.52
N VAL A 9 21.70 -25.71 -22.49
CA VAL A 9 20.30 -25.51 -22.06
C VAL A 9 20.03 -24.02 -21.89
N ARG A 10 19.84 -23.32 -23.01
CA ARG A 10 18.91 -22.18 -23.00
C ARG A 10 17.54 -22.77 -22.74
N GLU A 11 17.20 -22.91 -21.46
CA GLU A 11 15.91 -23.41 -21.03
C GLU A 11 14.84 -22.42 -21.54
N GLU A 12 14.18 -22.81 -22.63
CA GLU A 12 13.18 -21.98 -23.27
C GLU A 12 11.99 -21.85 -22.31
N VAL A 13 11.74 -20.63 -21.84
CA VAL A 13 10.65 -20.30 -20.92
C VAL A 13 9.39 -20.09 -21.73
N ARG A 14 8.34 -20.85 -21.43
CA ARG A 14 7.05 -20.81 -22.15
C ARG A 14 5.87 -20.74 -21.19
N ALA A 15 4.78 -20.13 -21.63
CA ALA A 15 3.54 -20.16 -20.86
C ALA A 15 2.98 -21.59 -20.85
N VAL A 16 2.32 -21.98 -19.76
CA VAL A 16 1.66 -23.29 -19.66
C VAL A 16 0.61 -23.44 -20.77
N ALA A 17 -0.08 -22.35 -21.13
CA ALA A 17 -1.08 -22.31 -22.19
C ALA A 17 -0.55 -22.80 -23.54
N ASP A 18 0.71 -22.47 -23.88
CA ASP A 18 1.34 -22.84 -25.15
C ASP A 18 1.70 -24.33 -25.22
N LEU A 19 1.76 -24.99 -24.07
CA LEU A 19 2.15 -26.39 -23.94
C LEU A 19 0.95 -27.31 -23.81
N VAL A 20 -0.13 -26.84 -23.16
CA VAL A 20 -1.34 -27.63 -22.96
C VAL A 20 -1.96 -28.00 -24.32
N GLY A 21 -2.04 -29.31 -24.60
CA GLY A 21 -2.61 -29.83 -25.85
C GLY A 21 -1.61 -30.03 -27.00
N THR A 22 -0.33 -29.68 -26.80
CA THR A 22 0.74 -30.00 -27.76
C THR A 22 1.14 -31.49 -27.70
N GLN A 23 1.67 -32.01 -28.80
CA GLN A 23 2.31 -33.33 -28.79
C GLN A 23 3.50 -33.31 -27.84
N GLY A 24 3.43 -34.09 -26.75
CA GLY A 24 4.48 -34.18 -25.73
C GLY A 24 4.05 -33.70 -24.34
N PHE A 25 2.96 -32.95 -24.23
CA PHE A 25 2.41 -32.63 -22.90
C PHE A 25 1.70 -33.86 -22.32
N PRO A 26 2.12 -34.36 -21.14
CA PRO A 26 1.55 -35.58 -20.58
C PRO A 26 0.09 -35.37 -20.19
N SER A 27 -0.78 -36.32 -20.53
CA SER A 27 -2.17 -36.33 -20.06
C SER A 27 -2.19 -36.68 -18.57
N GLY A 28 -2.49 -35.72 -17.70
CA GLY A 28 -2.53 -35.90 -16.25
C GLY A 28 -1.49 -35.05 -15.53
N ALA A 29 -0.81 -35.62 -14.54
CA ALA A 29 0.21 -34.91 -13.76
C ALA A 29 1.54 -34.85 -14.52
N ALA A 30 2.01 -33.64 -14.81
CA ALA A 30 3.32 -33.38 -15.39
C ALA A 30 4.30 -32.94 -14.30
N MET A 31 5.58 -33.26 -14.43
CA MET A 31 6.62 -32.55 -13.70
C MET A 31 7.07 -31.36 -14.54
N ALA A 32 7.08 -30.19 -13.92
CA ALA A 32 7.56 -28.96 -14.54
C ALA A 32 8.51 -28.24 -13.58
N THR A 33 9.28 -27.32 -14.13
CA THR A 33 10.08 -26.36 -13.36
C THR A 33 9.56 -24.97 -13.66
N VAL A 34 9.32 -24.17 -12.63
CA VAL A 34 8.90 -22.77 -12.75
C VAL A 34 9.99 -21.87 -12.18
N ILE A 35 10.18 -20.69 -12.77
CA ILE A 35 11.03 -19.65 -12.17
C ILE A 35 10.10 -18.73 -11.38
N GLY A 36 10.06 -18.93 -10.07
CA GLY A 36 9.34 -18.05 -9.15
C GLY A 36 10.25 -17.02 -8.49
N SER A 37 9.66 -16.14 -7.68
CA SER A 37 10.36 -15.11 -6.91
C SER A 37 11.40 -15.68 -5.93
N GLY A 38 11.24 -16.95 -5.52
CA GLY A 38 12.16 -17.69 -4.65
C GLY A 38 13.22 -18.53 -5.37
N GLY A 39 13.33 -18.42 -6.70
CA GLY A 39 14.20 -19.26 -7.52
C GLY A 39 13.46 -20.39 -8.25
N PRO A 40 14.19 -21.28 -8.94
CA PRO A 40 13.58 -22.37 -9.69
C PRO A 40 12.96 -23.41 -8.74
N ALA A 41 11.71 -23.76 -8.98
CA ALA A 41 10.99 -24.77 -8.23
C ALA A 41 10.48 -25.87 -9.15
N THR A 42 10.72 -27.13 -8.78
CA THR A 42 10.30 -28.30 -9.56
C THR A 42 9.23 -29.09 -8.81
N GLY A 43 8.18 -29.49 -9.51
CA GLY A 43 7.03 -30.11 -8.89
C GLY A 43 5.98 -30.57 -9.90
N TRP A 44 4.86 -31.06 -9.36
CA TRP A 44 3.72 -31.44 -10.16
C TRP A 44 2.97 -30.21 -10.64
N LEU A 45 2.88 -30.06 -11.96
CA LEU A 45 1.99 -29.11 -12.60
C LEU A 45 0.58 -29.69 -12.59
N VAL A 46 -0.30 -29.05 -11.83
CA VAL A 46 -1.72 -29.39 -11.69
C VAL A 46 -2.54 -28.38 -12.48
N LEU A 47 -3.43 -28.88 -13.34
CA LEU A 47 -4.34 -28.06 -14.14
C LEU A 47 -5.76 -28.15 -13.58
N GLU A 48 -6.47 -27.04 -13.62
CA GLU A 48 -7.88 -27.00 -13.26
C GLU A 48 -8.71 -27.82 -14.28
N PRO A 49 -9.65 -28.68 -13.83
CA PRO A 49 -10.37 -29.62 -14.70
C PRO A 49 -11.41 -28.98 -15.63
N VAL A 50 -11.58 -27.66 -15.64
CA VAL A 50 -12.66 -26.96 -16.35
C VAL A 50 -12.35 -26.80 -17.85
N VAL A 51 -13.37 -26.94 -18.70
CA VAL A 51 -13.32 -26.73 -20.15
C VAL A 51 -14.18 -25.51 -20.51
N GLY A 52 -13.61 -24.50 -21.19
CA GLY A 52 -14.38 -23.38 -21.77
C GLY A 52 -14.13 -21.99 -21.18
N ARG A 53 -13.35 -21.87 -20.09
CA ARG A 53 -12.74 -20.61 -19.61
C ARG A 53 -11.23 -20.77 -19.56
N GLU A 54 -10.51 -19.66 -19.41
CA GLU A 54 -9.08 -19.68 -19.15
C GLU A 54 -8.81 -20.53 -17.89
N ARG A 55 -8.01 -21.59 -18.06
CA ARG A 55 -7.74 -22.56 -16.99
C ARG A 55 -6.75 -21.97 -16.01
N ARG A 56 -6.87 -22.36 -14.75
CA ARG A 56 -5.79 -22.15 -13.78
C ARG A 56 -4.85 -23.34 -13.73
N CYS A 57 -3.64 -23.06 -13.28
CA CYS A 57 -2.67 -24.08 -12.93
C CYS A 57 -1.98 -23.72 -11.62
N ALA A 58 -1.39 -24.75 -11.01
CA ALA A 58 -0.54 -24.60 -9.85
C ALA A 58 0.62 -25.58 -9.96
N LEU A 59 1.79 -25.18 -9.46
CA LEU A 59 2.92 -26.10 -9.31
C LEU A 59 3.07 -26.48 -7.84
N VAL A 60 2.84 -27.76 -7.55
CA VAL A 60 2.97 -28.33 -6.20
C VAL A 60 4.33 -29.00 -6.10
N THR A 61 5.19 -28.52 -5.21
CA THR A 61 6.53 -29.06 -5.00
C THR A 61 6.45 -30.45 -4.37
N LEU A 62 7.55 -31.21 -4.49
CA LEU A 62 7.70 -32.50 -3.81
C LEU A 62 7.64 -32.38 -2.28
N GLY A 63 7.93 -31.18 -1.73
CA GLY A 63 7.88 -30.86 -0.31
C GLY A 63 6.47 -30.59 0.23
N GLY A 64 5.47 -30.44 -0.64
CA GLY A 64 4.10 -30.16 -0.23
C GLY A 64 3.69 -28.69 -0.26
N ASP A 65 4.50 -27.84 -0.89
CA ASP A 65 4.21 -26.40 -1.03
C ASP A 65 3.70 -26.07 -2.44
N VAL A 66 2.97 -24.97 -2.58
CA VAL A 66 2.59 -24.44 -3.90
C VAL A 66 3.57 -23.34 -4.30
N ALA A 67 4.42 -23.61 -5.28
CA ALA A 67 5.47 -22.70 -5.72
C ALA A 67 4.94 -21.58 -6.63
N VAL A 68 3.91 -21.86 -7.42
CA VAL A 68 3.23 -20.87 -8.26
C VAL A 68 1.78 -21.27 -8.45
N VAL A 69 0.90 -20.27 -8.57
CA VAL A 69 -0.51 -20.41 -8.87
C VAL A 69 -0.95 -19.27 -9.77
N GLY A 70 -1.75 -19.55 -10.80
CA GLY A 70 -2.23 -18.51 -11.72
C GLY A 70 -2.93 -19.06 -12.94
N LEU A 71 -3.25 -18.17 -13.89
CA LEU A 71 -3.79 -18.57 -15.19
C LEU A 71 -2.72 -19.31 -15.99
N VAL A 72 -3.13 -20.27 -16.81
CA VAL A 72 -2.18 -21.01 -17.67
C VAL A 72 -1.43 -20.10 -18.65
N SER A 73 -2.00 -18.95 -19.00
CA SER A 73 -1.38 -17.92 -19.85
C SER A 73 -0.30 -17.10 -19.13
N GLU A 74 -0.37 -17.02 -17.80
CA GLU A 74 0.51 -16.19 -16.97
C GLU A 74 1.64 -17.01 -16.34
N VAL A 75 1.37 -18.28 -16.03
CA VAL A 75 2.37 -19.15 -15.41
C VAL A 75 3.37 -19.62 -16.45
N MET A 76 4.63 -19.30 -16.19
CA MET A 76 5.76 -19.64 -17.06
C MET A 76 6.51 -20.86 -16.52
N VAL A 77 6.79 -21.81 -17.41
CA VAL A 77 7.58 -23.01 -17.11
C VAL A 77 8.86 -23.04 -17.96
N CYS A 78 9.91 -23.61 -17.38
CA CYS A 78 11.17 -23.89 -18.06
C CYS A 78 11.10 -25.23 -18.78
N GLY A 79 11.44 -25.23 -20.07
CA GLY A 79 11.53 -26.44 -20.87
C GLY A 79 10.17 -27.09 -21.13
N THR A 80 10.20 -28.38 -21.49
CA THR A 80 8.99 -29.17 -21.77
C THR A 80 8.63 -30.01 -20.54
N PRO A 81 7.41 -29.87 -19.99
CA PRO A 81 6.95 -30.71 -18.89
C PRO A 81 7.07 -32.20 -19.23
N VAL A 82 7.61 -32.97 -18.30
CA VAL A 82 7.83 -34.42 -18.49
C VAL A 82 6.78 -35.23 -17.74
N PRO A 83 6.47 -36.46 -18.18
CA PRO A 83 5.62 -37.37 -17.41
C PRO A 83 6.15 -37.52 -15.98
N ALA A 84 5.28 -37.37 -14.98
CA ALA A 84 5.72 -37.49 -13.59
C ALA A 84 6.20 -38.92 -13.28
N PRO A 85 7.36 -39.10 -12.62
CA PRO A 85 7.88 -40.42 -12.27
C PRO A 85 7.00 -41.15 -11.24
N TYR A 86 6.16 -40.40 -10.53
CA TYR A 86 5.21 -40.89 -9.54
C TYR A 86 3.85 -40.23 -9.78
N PRO A 87 2.73 -40.92 -9.47
CA PRO A 87 1.41 -40.32 -9.57
C PRO A 87 1.30 -39.10 -8.65
N LEU A 88 0.53 -38.10 -9.08
CA LEU A 88 0.18 -36.95 -8.24
C LEU A 88 -0.50 -37.44 -6.96
N PRO A 89 0.04 -37.11 -5.78
CA PRO A 89 -0.62 -37.44 -4.53
C PRO A 89 -1.99 -36.74 -4.42
N ARG A 90 -2.96 -37.40 -3.78
CA ARG A 90 -4.32 -36.83 -3.58
C ARG A 90 -4.29 -35.45 -2.94
N TRP A 91 -3.41 -35.24 -1.96
CA TRP A 91 -3.26 -33.95 -1.29
C TRP A 91 -2.75 -32.85 -2.23
N GLY A 92 -1.98 -33.19 -3.27
CA GLY A 92 -1.43 -32.20 -4.20
C GLY A 92 -2.52 -31.55 -5.05
N ALA A 93 -3.48 -32.34 -5.53
CA ALA A 93 -4.65 -31.81 -6.23
C ALA A 93 -5.52 -30.92 -5.32
N GLU A 94 -5.69 -31.31 -4.05
CA GLU A 94 -6.45 -30.52 -3.07
C GLU A 94 -5.75 -29.21 -2.70
N LEU A 95 -4.42 -29.21 -2.55
CA LEU A 95 -3.65 -27.99 -2.31
C LEU A 95 -3.78 -27.01 -3.48
N ALA A 96 -3.61 -27.49 -4.72
CA ALA A 96 -3.81 -26.66 -5.90
C ALA A 96 -5.23 -26.05 -5.93
N ARG A 97 -6.25 -26.85 -5.61
CA ARG A 97 -7.65 -26.41 -5.56
C ARG A 97 -7.89 -25.34 -4.49
N LEU A 98 -7.33 -25.52 -3.30
CA LEU A 98 -7.41 -24.54 -2.21
C LEU A 98 -6.72 -23.23 -2.57
N GLU A 99 -5.55 -23.29 -3.20
CA GLU A 99 -4.84 -22.08 -3.65
C GLU A 99 -5.59 -21.32 -4.75
N TRP A 100 -6.21 -22.00 -5.71
CA TRP A 100 -7.07 -21.32 -6.69
C TRP A 100 -8.26 -20.62 -6.05
N ALA A 101 -8.88 -21.25 -5.04
CA ALA A 101 -9.99 -20.67 -4.30
C ALA A 101 -9.53 -19.46 -3.48
N LEU A 102 -8.38 -19.56 -2.80
CA LEU A 102 -7.79 -18.47 -2.04
C LEU A 102 -7.41 -17.28 -2.93
N GLN A 103 -6.77 -17.54 -4.07
CA GLN A 103 -6.43 -16.51 -5.05
C GLN A 103 -7.68 -15.80 -5.57
N THR A 104 -8.75 -16.55 -5.86
CA THR A 104 -10.03 -15.97 -6.32
C THR A 104 -10.64 -15.09 -5.23
N ALA A 105 -10.68 -15.55 -3.99
CA ALA A 105 -11.23 -14.80 -2.87
C ALA A 105 -10.44 -13.50 -2.61
N ARG A 106 -9.11 -13.53 -2.72
CA ARG A 106 -8.27 -12.34 -2.60
C ARG A 106 -8.55 -11.32 -3.71
N LEU A 107 -8.60 -11.78 -4.96
CA LEU A 107 -8.91 -10.90 -6.10
C LEU A 107 -10.30 -10.26 -5.98
N GLU A 108 -11.28 -10.99 -5.45
CA GLU A 108 -12.62 -10.46 -5.21
C GLU A 108 -12.61 -9.42 -4.08
N ALA A 109 -11.93 -9.72 -2.96
CA ALA A 109 -11.78 -8.80 -1.85
C ALA A 109 -11.08 -7.49 -2.28
N ASP A 110 -9.99 -7.58 -3.04
CA ASP A 110 -9.25 -6.41 -3.53
C ASP A 110 -10.10 -5.56 -4.48
N ARG A 111 -10.89 -6.20 -5.36
CA ARG A 111 -11.83 -5.49 -6.24
C ARG A 111 -12.91 -4.78 -5.45
N SER A 112 -13.49 -5.44 -4.44
CA SER A 112 -14.51 -4.83 -3.57
C SER A 112 -13.93 -3.67 -2.77
N ALA A 113 -12.73 -3.81 -2.22
CA ALA A 113 -12.05 -2.74 -1.49
C ALA A 113 -11.78 -1.54 -2.41
N THR A 114 -11.24 -1.78 -3.60
CA THR A 114 -10.97 -0.72 -4.59
C THR A 114 -12.27 0.00 -5.02
N ALA A 115 -13.34 -0.76 -5.25
CA ALA A 115 -14.64 -0.21 -5.61
C ALA A 115 -15.22 0.68 -4.49
N LEU A 116 -15.12 0.24 -3.24
CA LEU A 116 -15.58 1.03 -2.08
C LEU A 116 -14.76 2.32 -1.93
N THR A 117 -13.44 2.26 -2.08
CA THR A 117 -12.58 3.46 -2.02
C THR A 117 -12.92 4.44 -3.13
N THR A 118 -13.07 3.95 -4.37
CA THR A 118 -13.43 4.80 -5.52
C THR A 118 -14.80 5.44 -5.35
N GLU A 119 -15.77 4.71 -4.80
CA GLU A 119 -17.10 5.24 -4.51
C GLU A 119 -17.06 6.28 -3.39
N THR A 120 -16.29 6.04 -2.33
CA THR A 120 -16.08 7.00 -1.23
C THR A 120 -15.46 8.29 -1.75
N GLU A 121 -14.36 8.22 -2.50
CA GLU A 121 -13.71 9.39 -3.12
C GLU A 121 -14.62 10.13 -4.10
N ARG A 122 -15.58 9.44 -4.72
CA ARG A 122 -16.59 10.07 -5.57
C ARG A 122 -17.60 10.83 -4.74
N TRP A 123 -18.08 10.26 -3.63
CA TRP A 123 -19.02 10.94 -2.74
C TRP A 123 -18.38 12.15 -2.06
N ASP A 124 -17.13 12.04 -1.61
CA ASP A 124 -16.40 13.16 -1.01
C ASP A 124 -16.31 14.35 -1.97
N ARG A 125 -15.92 14.10 -3.23
CA ARG A 125 -15.90 15.14 -4.27
C ARG A 125 -17.26 15.75 -4.56
N LEU A 126 -18.32 14.93 -4.60
CA LEU A 126 -19.68 15.44 -4.81
C LEU A 126 -20.15 16.31 -3.65
N ILE A 127 -19.79 15.94 -2.42
CA ILE A 127 -20.07 16.73 -1.22
C ILE A 127 -19.32 18.06 -1.27
N GLU A 128 -18.04 18.04 -1.63
CA GLU A 128 -17.21 19.24 -1.80
C GLU A 128 -17.75 20.17 -2.89
N ASP A 129 -18.13 19.63 -4.05
CA ASP A 129 -18.76 20.39 -5.13
C ASP A 129 -20.10 21.00 -4.68
N ALA A 130 -20.92 20.24 -3.95
CA ALA A 130 -22.19 20.73 -3.42
C ALA A 130 -21.99 21.82 -2.35
N ALA A 131 -20.97 21.67 -1.51
CA ALA A 131 -20.51 22.66 -0.55
C ALA A 131 -20.11 23.98 -1.24
N SER A 132 -19.29 23.89 -2.28
CA SER A 132 -18.88 25.03 -3.11
C SER A 132 -20.09 25.71 -3.76
N GLU A 133 -21.03 24.94 -4.32
CA GLU A 133 -22.24 25.48 -4.94
C GLU A 133 -23.18 26.14 -3.91
N ALA A 134 -23.30 25.56 -2.71
CA ALA A 134 -24.04 26.18 -1.60
C ALA A 134 -23.42 27.52 -1.19
N THR A 135 -22.09 27.66 -1.29
CA THR A 135 -21.37 28.93 -1.07
C THR A 135 -21.77 29.97 -2.09
N SER A 136 -21.63 29.61 -3.36
CA SER A 136 -21.92 30.48 -4.50
C SER A 136 -23.36 30.99 -4.49
N ARG A 137 -24.32 30.15 -4.09
CA ARG A 137 -25.74 30.47 -4.12
C ARG A 137 -26.33 30.98 -2.80
N GLY A 138 -25.56 30.97 -1.70
CA GLY A 138 -26.00 31.46 -0.40
C GLY A 138 -26.93 30.52 0.39
N TYR A 139 -26.89 29.20 0.12
CA TYR A 139 -27.68 28.18 0.84
C TYR A 139 -26.87 27.48 1.93
N CYS A 140 -25.95 28.20 2.58
CA CYS A 140 -24.96 27.62 3.49
C CYS A 140 -25.64 26.93 4.69
N ARG A 141 -26.60 27.61 5.34
CA ARG A 141 -27.27 27.09 6.54
C ARG A 141 -28.13 25.87 6.26
N GLU A 142 -28.84 25.88 5.14
CA GLU A 142 -29.67 24.75 4.72
C GLU A 142 -28.81 23.53 4.36
N PHE A 143 -27.68 23.75 3.68
CA PHE A 143 -26.73 22.68 3.38
C PHE A 143 -26.16 22.07 4.67
N ASP A 144 -25.64 22.88 5.58
CA ASP A 144 -25.03 22.39 6.81
C ASP A 144 -26.05 21.66 7.71
N ALA A 145 -27.29 22.14 7.79
CA ALA A 145 -28.36 21.45 8.51
C ALA A 145 -28.70 20.08 7.92
N ILE A 146 -28.64 19.95 6.58
CA ILE A 146 -28.86 18.66 5.89
C ILE A 146 -27.67 17.72 6.15
N MET A 147 -26.44 18.22 6.05
CA MET A 147 -25.23 17.42 6.26
C MET A 147 -25.13 16.91 7.70
N GLU A 148 -25.41 17.77 8.68
CA GLU A 148 -25.47 17.40 10.11
C GLU A 148 -26.53 16.32 10.36
N ALA A 149 -27.73 16.46 9.78
CA ALA A 149 -28.79 15.46 9.92
C ALA A 149 -28.43 14.10 9.31
N LEU A 150 -27.56 14.08 8.29
CA LEU A 150 -27.06 12.87 7.65
C LEU A 150 -25.79 12.32 8.32
N GLY A 151 -25.23 13.02 9.32
CA GLY A 151 -23.97 12.65 9.97
C GLY A 151 -22.75 12.81 9.05
N LEU A 152 -22.86 13.67 8.04
CA LEU A 152 -21.82 13.94 7.06
C LEU A 152 -21.11 15.27 7.41
N PRO A 153 -19.85 15.47 6.97
CA PRO A 153 -19.14 16.71 7.22
C PRO A 153 -19.86 17.89 6.55
N GLY A 154 -20.00 19.00 7.29
CA GLY A 154 -20.46 20.26 6.74
C GLY A 154 -19.41 20.92 5.84
N ARG A 155 -19.69 22.15 5.41
CA ARG A 155 -18.74 22.91 4.59
C ARG A 155 -17.44 23.26 5.31
N GLU A 156 -16.37 23.38 4.53
CA GLU A 156 -15.17 24.10 4.97
C GLU A 156 -15.50 25.58 5.21
N ARG A 157 -14.96 26.10 6.31
CA ARG A 157 -15.13 27.48 6.79
C ARG A 157 -13.78 27.95 7.28
N ASP A 158 -13.50 29.22 7.06
CA ASP A 158 -12.30 29.84 7.61
C ASP A 158 -12.51 30.09 9.09
N PHE A 159 -11.51 29.73 9.91
CA PHE A 159 -11.50 30.00 11.33
C PHE A 159 -10.24 30.79 11.68
N TYR A 160 -10.40 31.86 12.44
CA TYR A 160 -9.29 32.51 13.13
C TYR A 160 -8.97 31.71 14.39
N VAL A 161 -7.74 31.19 14.45
CA VAL A 161 -7.23 30.48 15.62
C VAL A 161 -6.27 31.40 16.34
N GLU A 162 -6.63 31.87 17.52
CA GLU A 162 -5.72 32.59 18.41
C GLU A 162 -5.01 31.59 19.32
N GLY A 163 -3.68 31.53 19.19
CA GLY A 163 -2.82 30.68 20.01
C GLY A 163 -1.83 31.50 20.82
N THR A 164 -1.62 31.12 22.08
CA THR A 164 -0.57 31.70 22.91
C THR A 164 0.62 30.74 22.95
N ILE A 165 1.81 31.24 22.58
CA ILE A 165 3.04 30.45 22.58
C ILE A 165 3.91 30.91 23.76
N THR A 166 4.32 29.96 24.62
CA THR A 166 5.31 30.21 25.68
C THR A 166 6.67 29.68 25.28
N LEU A 167 7.61 30.59 25.00
CA LEU A 167 8.98 30.29 24.58
C LEU A 167 9.94 30.31 25.77
N ASN A 168 10.74 29.25 25.91
CA ASN A 168 11.85 29.24 26.85
C ASN A 168 13.15 29.67 26.16
N VAL A 169 13.56 30.92 26.38
CA VAL A 169 14.72 31.51 25.73
C VAL A 169 15.94 31.49 26.67
N ARG A 170 17.11 31.17 26.12
CA ARG A 170 18.38 31.18 26.85
C ARG A 170 19.35 32.16 26.22
N ALA A 171 19.43 33.36 26.78
CA ALA A 171 20.40 34.37 26.37
C ALA A 171 21.76 34.15 27.07
N ARG A 172 22.86 34.41 26.35
CA ARG A 172 24.21 34.38 26.92
C ARG A 172 24.68 35.82 27.17
N VAL A 173 24.74 36.20 28.44
CA VAL A 173 25.21 37.53 28.85
C VAL A 173 26.60 37.44 29.48
N THR A 174 27.45 38.43 29.20
CA THR A 174 28.77 38.58 29.86
C THR A 174 28.68 39.67 30.92
N ALA A 175 28.76 39.30 32.19
CA ALA A 175 28.61 40.20 33.34
C ALA A 175 29.68 39.93 34.41
N ARG A 176 29.85 40.88 35.35
CA ARG A 176 30.88 40.79 36.41
C ARG A 176 30.44 39.92 37.60
N ASN A 177 29.14 39.76 37.80
CA ASN A 177 28.54 38.87 38.78
C ASN A 177 27.10 38.49 38.36
N THR A 178 26.46 37.59 39.09
CA THR A 178 25.11 37.09 38.80
C THR A 178 24.00 38.14 38.93
N GLU A 179 24.15 39.12 39.82
CA GLU A 179 23.19 40.22 39.97
C GLU A 179 23.26 41.15 38.75
N ASP A 180 24.47 41.53 38.33
CA ASP A 180 24.77 42.32 37.12
C ASP A 180 24.38 41.59 35.82
N ALA A 181 24.26 40.26 35.84
CA ALA A 181 23.75 39.48 34.72
C ALA A 181 22.21 39.54 34.60
N LYS A 182 21.50 39.61 35.73
CA LYS A 182 20.02 39.69 35.75
C LYS A 182 19.53 41.08 35.37
N ASP A 183 20.19 42.12 35.87
CA ASP A 183 19.79 43.51 35.61
C ASP A 183 20.06 43.96 34.16
N ARG A 184 20.88 43.21 33.41
CA ARG A 184 21.13 43.47 31.98
C ARG A 184 20.09 42.89 31.05
N ILE A 185 19.45 41.79 31.45
CA ILE A 185 18.42 41.14 30.64
C ILE A 185 17.14 41.96 30.76
N GLY A 186 16.93 42.85 29.79
CA GLY A 186 15.68 43.58 29.59
C GLY A 186 14.85 42.99 28.44
N ASP A 187 13.60 43.43 28.34
CA ASP A 187 12.66 42.97 27.30
C ASP A 187 13.24 43.12 25.88
N SER A 188 14.04 44.16 25.64
CA SER A 188 14.69 44.39 24.34
C SER A 188 15.76 43.36 23.98
N GLU A 189 16.55 42.86 24.95
CA GLU A 189 17.55 41.81 24.70
C GLU A 189 16.87 40.45 24.47
N LEU A 190 15.74 40.18 25.13
CA LEU A 190 14.96 38.96 24.90
C LEU A 190 14.28 38.98 23.53
N ILE A 191 13.78 40.14 23.08
CA ILE A 191 13.21 40.30 21.74
C ILE A 191 14.28 40.06 20.67
N GLU A 192 15.47 40.64 20.81
CA GLU A 192 16.56 40.46 19.85
C GLU A 192 16.98 38.98 19.73
N VAL A 193 17.01 38.24 20.84
CA VAL A 193 17.27 36.79 20.82
C VAL A 193 16.15 36.02 20.12
N VAL A 194 14.89 36.43 20.26
CA VAL A 194 13.76 35.79 19.56
C VAL A 194 13.75 36.13 18.06
N GLU A 195 14.11 37.35 17.69
CA GLU A 195 14.22 37.78 16.28
C GLU A 195 15.36 37.06 15.55
N ASP A 196 16.48 36.80 16.22
CA ASP A 196 17.62 36.07 15.66
C ASP A 196 17.43 34.54 15.63
N MET A 197 16.39 34.01 16.26
CA MET A 197 16.14 32.57 16.28
C MET A 197 15.64 32.07 14.91
N THR A 198 16.28 31.01 14.43
CA THR A 198 15.79 30.29 13.25
C THR A 198 14.50 29.52 13.57
N ALA A 199 13.69 29.21 12.56
CA ALA A 199 12.45 28.43 12.73
C ALA A 199 12.68 27.09 13.48
N SER A 200 13.84 26.45 13.25
CA SER A 200 14.26 25.22 13.94
C SER A 200 14.60 25.44 15.42
N GLU A 201 15.13 26.60 15.79
CA GLU A 201 15.41 26.95 17.19
C GLU A 201 14.14 27.35 17.93
N MET A 202 13.22 28.06 17.27
CA MET A 202 11.88 28.35 17.79
C MET A 202 11.11 27.07 18.10
N MET A 203 11.17 26.07 17.22
CA MET A 203 10.48 24.80 17.42
C MET A 203 11.06 23.98 18.59
N ASN A 204 12.36 24.13 18.88
CA ASN A 204 13.00 23.50 20.04
C ASN A 204 12.76 24.27 21.36
N ALA A 205 12.55 25.59 21.29
CA ALA A 205 12.26 26.44 22.43
C ALA A 205 10.78 26.48 22.82
N LEU A 206 9.91 26.00 21.93
CA LEU A 206 8.47 25.84 22.13
C LEU A 206 8.23 24.78 23.21
N SER A 207 7.89 25.24 24.41
CA SER A 207 7.72 24.37 25.58
C SER A 207 6.28 23.90 25.75
N THR A 208 5.33 24.74 25.37
CA THR A 208 3.89 24.46 25.42
C THR A 208 3.20 25.41 24.45
N TRP A 209 2.27 24.89 23.65
CA TRP A 209 1.35 25.69 22.84
C TRP A 209 -0.06 25.39 23.31
N ASP A 210 -0.87 26.44 23.44
CA ASP A 210 -2.28 26.34 23.80
C ASP A 210 -3.10 27.19 22.85
N VAL A 211 -4.24 26.66 22.42
CA VAL A 211 -5.18 27.37 21.56
C VAL A 211 -6.19 28.04 22.48
N SER A 212 -6.11 29.36 22.57
CA SER A 212 -6.92 30.14 23.50
C SER A 212 -8.29 30.46 22.93
N ASP A 213 -8.42 30.61 21.61
CA ASP A 213 -9.70 30.89 20.97
C ASP A 213 -9.75 30.44 19.51
N VAL A 214 -10.94 30.09 19.04
CA VAL A 214 -11.23 29.75 17.63
C VAL A 214 -12.54 30.42 17.22
N GLU A 215 -12.44 31.48 16.43
CA GLU A 215 -13.59 32.23 15.91
C GLU A 215 -13.79 31.92 14.41
N GLU A 216 -15.04 31.81 13.96
CA GLU A 216 -15.36 31.67 12.53
C GLU A 216 -15.12 33.02 11.83
N ALA A 217 -14.40 33.03 10.71
CA ALA A 217 -14.13 34.23 9.93
C ALA A 217 -15.37 34.61 9.10
N ASP A 218 -15.82 35.86 9.23
CA ASP A 218 -16.99 36.43 8.52
C ASP A 218 -16.79 36.53 6.99
#